data_AF-A0AAJ6NXZ8-F1
#
_entry.id   AF-A0AAJ6NXZ8-F1
#
_cell.length_a   1.000
_cell.length_b   1.000
_cell.length_c   1.000
_cell.angle_alpha   90.00
_cell.angle_beta   90.00
_cell.angle_gamma   90.00
#
_symmetry.space_group_name_H-M   'P 1'
#
loop_
_entity.id
_entity.type
_entity.pdbx_description
1 polymer ?
#
loop_
_entity_poly.entity_id
_entity_poly.type
_entity_poly.pdbx_seq_one_letter_code
_entity_poly.pdbx_strand_id
1 'polypeptide(L)'
;MNTPDPTGDESWYIMTNLLTDLSLNIAQLYSLRNWIEYGFKQVKNELGWADFRLTDYESIERWWEIIFSTYLLVSIQATHFQFNQPSSTTSISELSSSSQPHISQHSQHPDWESGTTWKSALNNLRLMIQPYI
;
A
#
# COMPACT_ATOMS: atom_id res chain seq x y z
N MET A 1 -24.08 -35.47 2.13
CA MET A 1 -24.90 -34.44 2.80
C MET A 1 -24.21 -34.17 4.12
N ASN A 2 -23.31 -33.18 4.16
CA ASN A 2 -22.53 -32.86 5.35
C ASN A 2 -23.09 -31.57 5.93
N THR A 3 -23.87 -31.66 6.99
CA THR A 3 -24.24 -30.51 7.81
C THR A 3 -23.06 -30.22 8.75
N PRO A 4 -22.54 -28.99 8.81
CA PRO A 4 -21.53 -28.63 9.81
C PRO A 4 -22.18 -28.56 11.20
N ASP A 5 -21.40 -28.99 12.18
CA ASP A 5 -21.67 -29.03 13.63
C ASP A 5 -21.92 -27.61 14.20
N PRO A 6 -22.82 -27.41 15.20
CA PRO A 6 -23.20 -26.10 15.73
C PRO A 6 -22.28 -25.59 16.85
N THR A 7 -21.10 -26.18 17.04
CA THR A 7 -20.12 -25.72 18.04
C THR A 7 -19.20 -24.70 17.37
N GLY A 8 -19.37 -23.42 17.75
CA GLY A 8 -18.85 -22.23 17.06
C GLY A 8 -17.34 -22.02 17.06
N ASP A 9 -16.58 -23.00 16.56
CA ASP A 9 -15.21 -22.81 16.14
C ASP A 9 -15.21 -22.57 14.63
N GLU A 10 -14.87 -21.35 14.20
CA GLU A 10 -14.75 -20.99 12.78
C GLU A 10 -13.63 -21.80 12.12
N SER A 11 -13.94 -23.03 11.74
CA SER A 11 -13.02 -23.94 11.08
C SER A 11 -12.85 -23.50 9.63
N TRP A 12 -11.68 -22.97 9.28
CA TRP A 12 -11.38 -22.54 7.93
C TRP A 12 -10.88 -23.70 7.07
N TYR A 13 -11.61 -24.02 6.00
CA TYR A 13 -11.18 -25.00 5.00
C TYR A 13 -10.52 -24.27 3.82
N ILE A 14 -9.24 -24.55 3.56
CA ILE A 14 -8.45 -23.94 2.49
C ILE A 14 -8.02 -25.02 1.51
N MET A 15 -8.32 -24.85 0.23
CA MET A 15 -7.86 -25.73 -0.86
C MET A 15 -6.71 -25.07 -1.59
N THR A 16 -5.61 -25.80 -1.81
CA THR A 16 -4.42 -25.28 -2.49
C THR A 16 -3.81 -26.33 -3.42
N ASN A 17 -3.20 -25.86 -4.51
CA ASN A 17 -2.42 -26.69 -5.44
C ASN A 17 -0.95 -26.82 -5.00
N LEU A 18 -0.56 -26.20 -3.88
CA LEU A 18 0.80 -26.26 -3.35
C LEU A 18 1.03 -27.62 -2.67
N LEU A 19 2.07 -28.35 -3.10
CA LEU A 19 2.48 -29.63 -2.53
C LEU A 19 3.15 -29.52 -1.14
N THR A 20 2.99 -28.39 -0.44
CA THR A 20 3.73 -28.10 0.78
C THR A 20 3.04 -28.69 2.01
N ASP A 21 3.75 -29.58 2.72
CA ASP A 21 3.32 -30.30 3.93
C ASP A 21 3.29 -29.43 5.21
N LEU A 22 3.19 -28.11 5.05
CA LEU A 22 3.41 -27.14 6.12
C LEU A 22 2.19 -26.22 6.20
N SER A 23 1.18 -26.68 6.93
CA SER A 23 -0.08 -25.98 7.20
C SER A 23 0.11 -24.52 7.63
N LEU A 24 1.19 -24.23 8.37
CA LEU A 24 1.55 -22.88 8.82
C LEU A 24 1.90 -21.93 7.67
N ASN A 25 2.60 -22.40 6.63
CA ASN A 25 2.93 -21.59 5.46
C ASN A 25 1.67 -21.27 4.63
N ILE A 26 0.76 -22.24 4.50
CA ILE A 26 -0.52 -22.04 3.80
C ILE A 26 -1.37 -21.02 4.54
N ALA A 27 -1.44 -21.10 5.88
CA ALA A 27 -2.16 -20.14 6.69
C ALA A 27 -1.59 -18.72 6.57
N GLN A 28 -0.25 -18.57 6.61
CA GLN A 28 0.42 -17.29 6.40
C GLN A 28 0.13 -16.72 4.99
N LEU A 29 0.27 -17.53 3.94
CA LEU A 29 -0.02 -17.10 2.58
C LEU A 29 -1.50 -16.72 2.40
N TYR A 30 -2.42 -17.50 2.96
CA TYR A 30 -3.84 -17.22 2.89
C TYR A 30 -4.25 -15.98 3.70
N SER A 31 -3.54 -15.68 4.79
CA SER A 31 -3.73 -14.44 5.55
C SER A 31 -3.34 -13.19 4.75
N LEU A 32 -2.47 -13.33 3.74
CA LEU A 32 -2.05 -12.22 2.89
C LEU A 32 -3.24 -11.63 2.11
N ARG A 33 -4.31 -12.39 1.89
CA ARG A 33 -5.53 -11.91 1.23
C ARG A 33 -6.14 -10.68 1.90
N ASN A 34 -5.98 -10.56 3.23
CA ASN A 34 -6.51 -9.42 3.98
C ASN A 34 -5.89 -8.10 3.53
N TRP A 35 -4.64 -8.12 3.01
CA TRP A 35 -3.99 -6.93 2.46
C TRP A 35 -4.68 -6.40 1.20
N ILE A 36 -5.33 -7.28 0.42
CA ILE A 36 -6.13 -6.87 -0.74
C ILE A 36 -7.33 -6.03 -0.26
N GLU A 37 -8.00 -6.46 0.81
CA GLU A 37 -9.10 -5.70 1.41
C GLU A 37 -8.63 -4.33 1.94
N TYR A 38 -7.48 -4.30 2.61
CA TYR A 38 -6.87 -3.04 3.05
C TYR A 38 -6.54 -2.10 1.86
N GLY A 39 -5.99 -2.63 0.78
CA GLY A 39 -5.72 -1.85 -0.44
C GLY A 39 -7.00 -1.28 -1.06
N PHE A 40 -8.07 -2.08 -1.16
CA PHE A 40 -9.36 -1.58 -1.63
C PHE A 40 -9.96 -0.51 -0.72
N LYS A 41 -9.82 -0.63 0.61
CA LYS A 41 -10.25 0.41 1.55
C LYS A 41 -9.49 1.72 1.32
N GLN A 42 -8.19 1.66 1.06
CA GLN A 42 -7.37 2.84 0.74
C GLN A 42 -7.81 3.49 -0.58
N VAL A 43 -8.02 2.69 -1.63
CA VAL A 43 -8.52 3.18 -2.93
C VAL A 43 -9.88 3.86 -2.80
N LYS A 44 -10.80 3.26 -2.04
CA LYS A 44 -12.14 3.82 -1.81
C LYS A 44 -12.12 5.13 -1.04
N ASN A 45 -11.34 5.20 0.04
CA ASN A 45 -11.41 6.32 0.98
C ASN A 45 -10.47 7.47 0.63
N GLU A 46 -9.29 7.19 0.04
CA GLU A 46 -8.21 8.18 -0.10
C GLU A 46 -8.00 8.62 -1.56
N LEU A 47 -8.30 7.75 -2.53
CA LEU A 47 -8.11 7.99 -3.97
C LEU A 47 -9.41 8.37 -4.69
N GLY A 48 -10.52 8.49 -3.96
CA GLY A 48 -11.79 8.98 -4.52
C GLY A 48 -12.53 7.99 -5.40
N TRP A 49 -12.27 6.69 -5.31
CA TRP A 49 -13.09 5.69 -6.04
C TRP A 49 -14.57 5.75 -5.64
N ALA A 50 -14.86 6.08 -4.39
CA ALA A 50 -16.24 6.25 -3.93
C ALA A 50 -16.92 7.53 -4.45
N ASP A 51 -16.18 8.43 -5.10
CA ASP A 51 -16.74 9.63 -5.69
C ASP A 51 -17.39 9.26 -7.02
N PHE A 52 -18.70 9.01 -7.01
CA PHE A 52 -19.51 8.62 -8.17
C PHE A 52 -19.69 9.79 -9.17
N ARG A 53 -18.60 10.24 -9.77
CA ARG A 53 -18.57 11.40 -10.70
C ARG A 53 -18.80 11.01 -12.16
N LEU A 54 -18.71 9.72 -12.49
CA LEU A 54 -18.80 9.17 -13.84
C LEU A 54 -19.91 8.12 -13.91
N THR A 55 -20.70 8.14 -14.98
CA THR A 55 -21.79 7.20 -15.23
C THR A 55 -21.59 6.34 -16.49
N ASP A 56 -20.77 6.82 -17.42
CA ASP A 56 -20.41 6.10 -18.63
C ASP A 56 -19.39 4.99 -18.35
N TYR A 57 -19.59 3.83 -18.95
CA TYR A 57 -18.81 2.63 -18.64
C TYR A 57 -17.36 2.74 -19.12
N GLU A 58 -17.13 3.27 -20.32
CA GLU A 58 -15.78 3.50 -20.85
C GLU A 58 -15.00 4.48 -19.98
N SER A 59 -15.69 5.52 -19.48
CA SER A 59 -15.13 6.49 -18.55
C SER A 59 -14.79 5.86 -17.19
N ILE A 60 -15.61 4.93 -16.69
CA ILE A 60 -15.36 4.20 -15.43
C ILE A 60 -14.12 3.30 -15.57
N GLU A 61 -13.94 2.60 -16.69
CA GLU A 61 -12.76 1.76 -16.92
C GLU A 61 -11.47 2.59 -16.93
N ARG A 62 -11.45 3.70 -17.66
CA ARG A 62 -10.30 4.63 -17.66
C ARG A 62 -10.01 5.20 -16.28
N TRP A 63 -11.05 5.55 -15.54
CA TRP A 63 -10.91 6.06 -14.18
C TRP A 63 -10.29 5.01 -13.24
N TRP A 64 -10.70 3.74 -13.40
CA TRP A 64 -10.13 2.62 -12.67
C TRP A 64 -8.64 2.46 -12.97
N GLU A 65 -8.24 2.49 -14.25
CA GLU A 65 -6.82 2.40 -14.65
C GLU A 65 -5.95 3.51 -14.03
N ILE A 66 -6.45 4.75 -14.01
CA ILE A 66 -5.74 5.89 -13.40
C ILE A 66 -5.59 5.71 -11.89
N ILE A 67 -6.64 5.26 -11.21
CA ILE A 67 -6.61 5.02 -9.77
C ILE A 67 -5.59 3.93 -9.42
N PHE A 68 -5.59 2.80 -10.14
CA PHE A 68 -4.63 1.72 -9.87
C PHE A 68 -3.19 2.11 -10.23
N SER A 69 -3.00 2.91 -11.29
CA SER A 69 -1.69 3.47 -11.63
C SER A 69 -1.17 4.40 -10.53
N THR A 70 -2.04 5.23 -9.96
CA THR A 70 -1.71 6.13 -8.86
C THR A 70 -1.43 5.33 -7.58
N TYR A 71 -2.22 4.31 -7.27
CA TYR A 71 -1.99 3.42 -6.12
C TYR A 71 -0.63 2.71 -6.23
N LEU A 72 -0.26 2.24 -7.42
CA LEU A 72 1.04 1.64 -7.69
C LEU A 72 2.17 2.64 -7.47
N LEU A 73 2.04 3.87 -8.01
CA LEU A 73 3.01 4.94 -7.81
C LEU A 73 3.23 5.22 -6.32
N VAL A 74 2.16 5.39 -5.55
CA VAL A 74 2.23 5.64 -4.09
C VAL A 74 2.89 4.47 -3.37
N SER A 75 2.59 3.23 -3.78
CA SER A 75 3.17 2.03 -3.17
C SER A 75 4.68 1.94 -3.39
N ILE A 76 5.15 2.25 -4.62
CA ILE A 76 6.59 2.30 -4.94
C ILE A 76 7.28 3.40 -4.11
N GLN A 77 6.66 4.57 -4.00
CA GLN A 77 7.20 5.70 -3.24
C GLN A 77 7.23 5.40 -1.74
N ALA A 78 6.24 4.68 -1.20
CA ALA A 78 6.25 4.24 0.19
C ALA A 78 7.46 3.35 0.50
N THR A 79 7.81 2.43 -0.41
CA THR A 79 9.03 1.62 -0.30
C THR A 79 10.30 2.47 -0.35
N HIS A 80 10.34 3.47 -1.23
CA HIS A 80 11.46 4.40 -1.33
C HIS A 80 11.64 5.23 -0.05
N PHE A 81 10.55 5.75 0.52
CA PHE A 81 10.60 6.47 1.79
C PHE A 81 11.02 5.58 2.96
N GLN A 82 10.60 4.31 2.99
CA GLN A 82 11.06 3.34 3.99
C GLN A 82 12.57 3.10 3.91
N PHE A 83 13.11 2.96 2.70
CA PHE A 83 14.53 2.68 2.49
C PHE A 83 15.43 3.88 2.81
N ASN A 84 14.94 5.10 2.56
CA ASN A 84 15.69 6.34 2.78
C ASN A 84 15.52 6.95 4.18
N GLN A 85 14.81 6.28 5.10
CA GLN A 85 14.80 6.73 6.50
C GLN A 85 16.24 6.64 7.04
N PRO A 86 16.81 7.74 7.57
CA PRO A 86 18.11 7.67 8.21
C PRO A 86 17.96 6.80 9.46
N SER A 87 18.51 5.59 9.40
CA SER A 87 18.72 4.77 10.59
C SER A 87 19.50 5.60 11.60
N SER A 88 18.86 5.94 12.72
CA SER A 88 19.49 6.55 13.89
C SER A 88 20.47 5.57 14.53
N THR A 89 21.59 5.29 13.85
CA THR A 89 22.74 4.58 14.39
C THR A 89 23.99 4.96 13.58
N THR A 90 24.75 5.90 14.14
CA THR A 90 26.22 5.92 14.18
C THR A 90 27.03 5.77 12.87
N SER A 91 27.61 6.90 12.44
CA SER A 91 28.99 7.07 11.91
C SER A 91 29.44 6.39 10.61
N ILE A 92 29.80 7.26 9.65
CA ILE A 92 30.88 7.12 8.65
C ILE A 92 30.69 6.01 7.59
N SER A 93 30.29 6.39 6.37
CA SER A 93 31.16 6.35 5.19
C SER A 93 30.38 6.72 3.93
N GLU A 94 31.06 7.52 3.13
CA GLU A 94 30.70 8.01 1.81
C GLU A 94 30.46 6.87 0.80
N LEU A 95 29.82 7.26 -0.29
CA LEU A 95 29.67 6.57 -1.58
C LEU A 95 28.40 5.73 -1.76
N SER A 96 27.33 6.42 -2.18
CA SER A 96 26.49 6.00 -3.31
C SER A 96 25.67 7.20 -3.79
N SER A 97 26.28 8.00 -4.67
CA SER A 97 25.63 9.07 -5.41
C SER A 97 24.75 8.49 -6.53
N SER A 98 23.42 8.53 -6.36
CA SER A 98 22.47 8.74 -7.46
C SER A 98 21.07 8.99 -6.90
N SER A 99 20.57 10.23 -7.03
CA SER A 99 19.16 10.66 -6.90
C SER A 99 18.59 10.66 -5.45
N GLN A 100 18.21 11.75 -4.76
CA GLN A 100 17.77 13.09 -5.16
C GLN A 100 17.95 14.11 -4.01
N PRO A 101 18.41 15.35 -4.28
CA PRO A 101 18.50 16.44 -3.30
C PRO A 101 17.14 17.08 -2.93
N HIS A 102 16.04 16.67 -3.56
CA HIS A 102 14.72 17.32 -3.42
C HIS A 102 13.96 16.85 -2.17
N ILE A 103 14.02 15.56 -1.82
CA ILE A 103 13.30 14.99 -0.66
C ILE A 103 13.72 15.70 0.63
N SER A 104 15.01 16.05 0.76
CA SER A 104 15.59 16.74 1.92
C SER A 104 15.03 18.14 2.16
N GLN A 105 14.51 18.81 1.13
CA GLN A 105 13.87 20.12 1.25
C GLN A 105 12.40 19.99 1.69
N HIS A 106 11.69 18.98 1.18
CA HIS A 106 10.28 18.73 1.51
C HIS A 106 10.09 18.08 2.88
N SER A 107 11.08 17.33 3.37
CA SER A 107 11.07 16.77 4.73
C SER A 107 11.12 17.81 5.84
N GLN A 108 11.31 19.09 5.51
CA GLN A 108 11.26 20.22 6.44
C GLN A 108 9.83 20.79 6.61
N HIS A 109 8.85 20.28 5.85
CA HIS A 109 7.47 20.76 5.93
C HIS A 109 6.83 20.37 7.27
N PRO A 110 6.07 21.27 7.94
CA PRO A 110 5.43 20.98 9.22
C PRO A 110 4.50 19.75 9.21
N ASP A 111 3.80 19.55 8.09
CA ASP A 111 2.87 18.44 7.89
C ASP A 111 3.53 17.20 7.26
N TRP A 112 4.86 17.16 7.17
CA TRP A 112 5.59 15.99 6.67
C TRP A 112 5.48 14.83 7.66
N GLU A 113 5.02 13.68 7.18
CA GLU A 113 4.93 12.48 8.01
C GLU A 113 6.19 11.62 7.83
N SER A 114 6.94 11.40 8.92
CA SER A 114 8.07 10.46 8.92
C SER A 114 7.64 8.99 9.01
N GLY A 115 6.34 8.72 8.97
CA GLY A 115 5.79 7.37 9.09
C GLY A 115 6.11 6.51 7.87
N THR A 116 6.22 5.20 8.09
CA THR A 116 6.43 4.20 7.03
C THR A 116 5.12 3.64 6.45
N THR A 117 3.99 4.25 6.77
CA THR A 117 2.68 3.81 6.32
C THR A 117 2.40 4.28 4.90
N TRP A 118 1.54 3.54 4.19
CA TRP A 118 1.07 3.95 2.86
C TRP A 118 0.41 5.33 2.87
N LYS A 119 -0.32 5.67 3.94
CA LYS A 119 -0.97 6.98 4.09
C LYS A 119 0.04 8.12 4.25
N SER A 120 1.10 7.91 5.03
CA SER A 120 2.21 8.86 5.17
C SER A 120 2.88 9.12 3.82
N ALA A 121 3.14 8.07 3.05
CA ALA A 121 3.68 8.20 1.69
C ALA A 121 2.75 8.98 0.75
N LEU A 122 1.44 8.73 0.81
CA LEU A 122 0.44 9.49 0.06
C LEU A 122 0.43 10.98 0.45
N ASN A 123 0.47 11.29 1.74
CA ASN A 123 0.52 12.66 2.24
C ASN A 123 1.78 13.39 1.78
N ASN A 124 2.94 12.75 1.92
CA ASN A 124 4.22 13.30 1.48
C ASN A 124 4.23 13.56 -0.04
N LEU A 125 3.63 12.66 -0.84
CA LEU A 125 3.45 12.89 -2.27
C LEU A 125 2.51 14.05 -2.57
N ARG A 126 1.40 14.19 -1.82
CA ARG A 126 0.49 15.34 -1.97
C ARG A 126 1.22 16.65 -1.70
N LEU A 127 2.02 16.72 -0.64
CA LEU A 127 2.83 17.90 -0.32
C LEU A 127 3.84 18.24 -1.42
N MET A 128 4.47 17.23 -2.02
CA MET A 128 5.40 17.43 -3.14
C MET A 128 4.72 17.93 -4.42
N ILE A 129 3.48 17.52 -4.67
CA ILE A 129 2.73 17.90 -5.88
C ILE A 129 1.98 19.23 -5.69
N GLN A 130 1.60 19.60 -4.46
CA GLN A 130 0.88 20.83 -4.14
C GLN A 130 1.41 22.12 -4.80
N PRO A 131 2.73 22.40 -4.86
CA PRO A 131 3.23 23.62 -5.53
C PRO A 131 3.06 23.63 -7.06
N TYR A 132 2.70 22.50 -7.67
CA TYR A 132 2.52 22.35 -9.12
C TYR A 132 1.05 22.37 -9.56
N ILE A 133 0.11 22.51 -8.61
CA ILE A 133 -1.35 22.61 -8.86
C ILE A 133 -1.79 24.06 -8.65
#